data_AF-A0A660MN22-F1
#
_entry.id   AF-A0A660MN22-F1
#
_cell.length_a   1.000
_cell.length_b   1.000
_cell.length_c   1.000
_cell.angle_alpha   90.00
_cell.angle_beta   90.00
_cell.angle_gamma   90.00
#
_symmetry.space_group_name_H-M   'P 1'
#
loop_
_entity.id
_entity.type
_entity.pdbx_description
1 polymer ?
#
loop_
_entity_poly.entity_id
_entity_poly.type
_entity_poly.pdbx_seq_one_letter_code
_entity_poly.pdbx_strand_id
1 'polypeptide(L)'
;MNTAQSSEEIMHQVIEKFSKEKGFPEDYCNVASKELFDILKTKGKEVRLQFSYIEKGEGHRFVVEKDGDKETILDPTYAQYDKNYTKGFTGEKFPEQILEENRSEPEEFMKLQKKWFEEGVYEDIFKNK
;
A
#
# COMPACT_ATOMS: atom_id res chain seq x y z
N MET A 1 19.86 -26.07 1.82
CA MET A 1 18.69 -25.66 1.02
C MET A 1 18.36 -24.23 1.41
N ASN A 2 18.44 -23.27 0.50
CA ASN A 2 17.96 -21.91 0.76
C ASN A 2 16.43 -21.97 0.62
N THR A 3 15.71 -22.00 1.74
CA THR A 3 14.26 -21.78 1.73
C THR A 3 14.05 -20.32 1.41
N ALA A 4 13.74 -20.00 0.14
CA ALA A 4 13.37 -18.65 -0.23
C ALA A 4 12.15 -18.24 0.60
N GLN A 5 12.32 -17.20 1.41
CA GLN A 5 11.27 -16.65 2.26
C GLN A 5 10.11 -16.13 1.39
N SER A 6 8.87 -16.35 1.82
CA SER A 6 7.69 -15.90 1.07
C SER A 6 7.55 -14.38 1.12
N SER A 7 6.85 -13.81 0.14
CA SER A 7 6.60 -12.36 0.08
C SER A 7 5.75 -11.89 1.26
N GLU A 8 4.83 -12.73 1.74
CA GLU A 8 4.04 -12.50 2.94
C GLU A 8 4.90 -12.48 4.22
N GLU A 9 5.83 -13.42 4.37
CA GLU A 9 6.76 -13.43 5.51
C GLU A 9 7.66 -12.19 5.52
N ILE A 10 8.06 -11.69 4.34
CA ILE A 10 8.82 -10.44 4.22
C ILE A 10 7.95 -9.25 4.63
N MET A 11 6.70 -9.21 4.18
CA MET A 11 5.74 -8.19 4.59
C MET A 11 5.56 -8.17 6.11
N HIS A 12 5.41 -9.33 6.75
CA HIS A 12 5.32 -9.42 8.21
C HIS A 12 6.56 -8.83 8.91
N GLN A 13 7.77 -9.06 8.38
CA GLN A 13 8.99 -8.47 8.93
C GLN A 13 9.02 -6.95 8.79
N VAL A 14 8.54 -6.42 7.65
CA VAL A 14 8.42 -4.97 7.44
C VAL A 14 7.46 -4.35 8.46
N ILE A 15 6.30 -4.97 8.67
CA ILE A 15 5.31 -4.52 9.68
C ILE A 15 5.93 -4.55 11.07
N GLU A 16 6.59 -5.66 11.44
CA GLU A 16 7.21 -5.80 12.75
C GLU A 16 8.30 -4.74 12.98
N LYS A 17 9.15 -4.48 11.98
CA LYS A 17 10.17 -3.42 12.02
C LYS A 17 9.54 -2.07 12.38
N PHE A 18 8.56 -1.63 11.61
CA PHE A 18 7.95 -0.31 11.81
C PHE A 18 7.05 -0.21 13.04
N SER A 19 6.45 -1.32 13.49
CA SER A 19 5.66 -1.36 14.74
C SER A 19 6.48 -1.00 16.00
N LYS A 20 7.81 -1.12 15.91
CA LYS A 20 8.74 -0.86 17.01
C LYS A 20 9.40 0.53 16.93
N GLU A 21 9.18 1.27 15.85
CA GLU A 21 9.75 2.61 15.66
C GLU A 21 8.99 3.65 16.50
N LYS A 22 9.74 4.48 17.25
CA LYS A 22 9.16 5.58 18.03
C LYS A 22 8.75 6.73 17.10
N GLY A 23 7.51 7.21 17.23
CA GLY A 23 6.98 8.31 16.40
C GLY A 23 6.32 7.82 15.12
N PHE A 24 5.51 6.75 15.23
CA PHE A 24 4.73 6.10 14.18
C PHE A 24 4.21 7.12 13.15
N PRO A 25 4.68 7.09 11.89
CA PRO A 25 4.61 8.28 11.06
C PRO A 25 3.22 8.50 10.45
N GLU A 26 2.85 9.78 10.32
CA GLU A 26 1.97 10.23 9.23
C GLU A 26 2.57 9.70 7.92
N ASP A 27 1.76 9.17 7.00
CA ASP A 27 2.22 8.56 5.73
C ASP A 27 2.83 7.13 5.83
N TYR A 28 2.43 6.37 6.86
CA TYR A 28 2.91 5.00 7.10
C TYR A 28 2.75 4.04 5.90
N CYS A 29 1.65 4.15 5.14
CA CYS A 29 1.42 3.32 3.95
C CYS A 29 2.51 3.51 2.89
N ASN A 30 2.98 4.73 2.68
CA ASN A 30 4.07 5.00 1.76
C ASN A 30 5.38 4.37 2.26
N VAL A 31 5.79 4.66 3.50
CA VAL A 31 7.09 4.16 4.01
C VAL A 31 7.13 2.63 4.00
N ALA A 32 6.09 1.97 4.53
CA ALA A 32 6.05 0.51 4.61
C ALA A 32 5.99 -0.18 3.24
N SER A 33 5.17 0.33 2.31
CA SER A 33 5.08 -0.23 0.95
C SER A 33 6.37 -0.07 0.17
N LYS A 34 7.12 1.03 0.36
CA LYS A 34 8.41 1.24 -0.31
C LYS A 34 9.48 0.28 0.17
N GLU A 35 9.60 0.11 1.49
CA GLU A 35 10.53 -0.84 2.10
C GLU A 35 10.24 -2.27 1.59
N LEU A 36 8.97 -2.67 1.60
CA LEU A 36 8.55 -3.97 1.09
C LEU A 36 8.91 -4.15 -0.39
N PHE A 37 8.61 -3.15 -1.22
CA PHE A 37 8.96 -3.15 -2.64
C PHE A 37 10.47 -3.34 -2.86
N ASP A 38 11.32 -2.61 -2.12
CA ASP A 38 12.78 -2.67 -2.29
C ASP A 38 13.35 -4.04 -1.91
N ILE A 39 12.86 -4.63 -0.80
CA ILE A 39 13.29 -5.97 -0.36
C ILE A 39 12.86 -7.02 -1.39
N LEU A 40 11.63 -6.97 -1.88
CA LEU A 40 11.11 -7.92 -2.86
C LEU A 40 11.85 -7.79 -4.20
N LYS A 41 12.11 -6.57 -4.68
CA LYS A 41 12.95 -6.33 -5.87
C LYS A 41 14.35 -6.91 -5.72
N THR A 42 14.99 -6.71 -4.57
CA THR A 42 16.34 -7.24 -4.29
C THR A 42 16.36 -8.78 -4.30
N LYS A 43 15.25 -9.42 -3.94
CA LYS A 43 15.06 -10.87 -4.02
C LYS A 43 14.66 -11.37 -5.41
N GLY A 44 14.63 -10.48 -6.42
CA GLY A 44 14.31 -10.83 -7.80
C GLY A 44 12.82 -11.03 -8.07
N LYS A 45 11.93 -10.56 -7.20
CA LYS A 45 10.48 -10.66 -7.42
C LYS A 45 10.00 -9.62 -8.43
N GLU A 46 9.05 -10.02 -9.27
CA GLU A 46 8.35 -9.10 -10.17
C GLU A 46 7.28 -8.34 -9.39
N VAL A 47 7.66 -7.19 -8.84
CA VAL A 47 6.77 -6.33 -8.05
C VAL A 47 6.65 -4.92 -8.60
N ARG A 48 5.55 -4.25 -8.28
CA ARG A 48 5.28 -2.82 -8.55
C ARG A 48 4.55 -2.18 -7.39
N LEU A 49 4.65 -0.85 -7.30
CA LEU A 49 3.81 -0.06 -6.40
C LEU A 49 2.48 0.23 -7.10
N GLN A 50 1.38 0.16 -6.36
CA GLN A 50 0.06 0.54 -6.84
C GLN A 50 -0.63 1.39 -5.78
N PHE A 51 -1.63 2.16 -6.20
CA PHE A 51 -2.36 3.09 -5.36
C PHE A 51 -3.86 2.81 -5.36
N SER A 52 -4.53 3.22 -4.31
CA SER A 52 -5.99 3.29 -4.23
C SER A 52 -6.41 4.41 -3.26
N TYR A 53 -7.71 4.61 -3.07
CA TYR A 53 -8.24 5.57 -2.11
C TYR A 53 -9.66 5.19 -1.68
N ILE A 54 -10.05 5.58 -0.47
CA ILE A 54 -11.45 5.52 -0.01
C ILE A 54 -12.13 6.87 -0.23
N GLU A 55 -11.42 7.96 0.09
CA GLU A 55 -11.92 9.32 -0.04
C GLU A 55 -11.02 10.14 -0.97
N LYS A 56 -11.60 11.16 -1.62
CA LYS A 56 -10.83 12.09 -2.44
C LYS A 56 -9.79 12.79 -1.57
N GLY A 57 -8.56 12.86 -2.06
CA GLY A 57 -7.44 13.47 -1.33
C GLY A 57 -6.76 12.54 -0.32
N GLU A 58 -7.27 11.32 -0.10
CA GLU A 58 -6.65 10.34 0.79
C GLU A 58 -6.12 9.14 0.01
N GLY A 59 -4.84 9.20 -0.35
CA GLY A 59 -4.15 8.14 -1.08
C GLY A 59 -3.71 6.99 -0.19
N HIS A 60 -3.77 5.79 -0.74
CA HIS A 60 -3.21 4.57 -0.17
C HIS A 60 -2.20 3.96 -1.13
N ARG A 61 -1.08 3.45 -0.62
CA ARG A 61 -0.04 2.80 -1.42
C ARG A 61 0.27 1.41 -0.89
N PHE A 62 0.37 0.45 -1.80
CA PHE A 62 0.67 -0.94 -1.52
C PHE A 62 1.52 -1.55 -2.63
N VAL A 63 1.93 -2.81 -2.46
CA VAL A 63 2.74 -3.55 -3.44
C VAL A 63 1.85 -4.56 -4.15
N VAL A 64 2.07 -4.74 -5.45
CA VAL A 64 1.54 -5.89 -6.21
C VAL A 64 2.71 -6.74 -6.65
N GLU A 65 2.67 -8.02 -6.29
CA GLU A 65 3.56 -9.05 -6.83
C GLU A 65 2.87 -9.76 -7.99
N LYS A 66 3.63 -10.01 -9.05
CA LYS A 66 3.20 -10.75 -10.21
C LYS A 66 3.98 -12.07 -10.31
N ASP A 67 3.25 -13.16 -10.54
CA ASP A 67 3.78 -14.48 -10.81
C ASP A 67 3.04 -15.07 -12.02
N GLY A 68 3.64 -14.94 -13.20
CA GLY A 68 2.99 -15.24 -14.47
C GLY A 68 1.79 -14.32 -14.71
N ASP A 69 0.60 -14.90 -14.86
CA ASP A 69 -0.66 -14.16 -15.05
C ASP A 69 -1.36 -13.80 -13.73
N LYS A 70 -0.83 -14.26 -12.59
CA LYS A 70 -1.40 -14.00 -11.27
C LYS A 70 -0.81 -12.74 -10.66
N GLU A 71 -1.67 -11.84 -10.21
CA GLU A 71 -1.30 -10.70 -9.37
C GLU A 71 -1.75 -10.94 -7.92
N THR A 72 -0.88 -10.62 -6.97
CA THR A 72 -1.16 -10.68 -5.53
C THR A 72 -0.86 -9.33 -4.92
N ILE A 73 -1.85 -8.74 -4.27
CA ILE A 73 -1.72 -7.55 -3.45
C ILE A 73 -0.97 -7.94 -2.17
N LEU A 74 0.00 -7.12 -1.79
CA LEU A 74 0.73 -7.17 -0.54
C LEU A 74 0.64 -5.79 0.10
N ASP A 75 -0.26 -5.65 1.07
CA ASP A 75 -0.51 -4.38 1.77
C ASP A 75 -0.08 -4.48 3.25
N PRO A 76 1.07 -3.92 3.62
CA PRO A 76 1.56 -3.96 4.99
C PRO A 76 0.72 -3.11 5.97
N THR A 77 -0.19 -2.29 5.46
CA THR A 77 -0.88 -1.25 6.23
C THR A 77 -2.40 -1.35 6.19
N TYR A 78 -2.95 -2.43 5.61
CA TYR A 78 -4.40 -2.67 5.50
C TYR A 78 -5.16 -2.61 6.84
N ALA A 79 -4.47 -2.85 7.96
CA ALA A 79 -5.00 -2.69 9.32
C ALA A 79 -5.55 -1.28 9.63
N GLN A 80 -5.21 -0.27 8.82
CA GLN A 80 -5.81 1.07 8.93
C GLN A 80 -7.30 1.07 8.57
N TYR A 81 -7.73 0.16 7.69
CA TYR A 81 -9.12 0.02 7.23
C TYR A 81 -9.87 -1.08 7.97
N ASP A 82 -9.23 -2.24 8.20
CA ASP A 82 -9.82 -3.34 8.96
C ASP A 82 -8.83 -3.90 9.99
N LYS A 83 -9.15 -3.71 11.28
CA LYS A 83 -8.32 -4.11 12.41
C LYS A 83 -8.10 -5.62 12.54
N ASN A 84 -8.85 -6.45 11.82
CA ASN A 84 -8.61 -7.90 11.78
C ASN A 84 -7.31 -8.27 11.03
N TYR A 85 -6.81 -7.39 10.17
CA TYR A 85 -5.60 -7.61 9.36
C TYR A 85 -4.36 -7.01 10.01
N THR A 86 -4.14 -7.26 11.30
CA THR A 86 -3.00 -6.72 12.07
C THR A 86 -1.61 -7.07 11.49
N LYS A 87 -1.55 -8.11 10.64
CA LYS A 87 -0.34 -8.53 9.92
C LYS A 87 -0.33 -8.10 8.46
N GLY A 88 -1.13 -7.11 8.09
CA GLY A 88 -1.30 -6.70 6.70
C GLY A 88 -2.24 -7.63 5.95
N PHE A 89 -2.38 -7.37 4.65
CA PHE A 89 -3.26 -8.10 3.76
C PHE A 89 -2.47 -8.71 2.60
N THR A 90 -2.80 -9.97 2.28
CA THR A 90 -2.37 -10.66 1.07
C THR A 90 -3.57 -11.24 0.34
N GLY A 91 -3.65 -11.03 -0.97
CA GLY A 91 -4.75 -11.60 -1.77
C GLY A 91 -4.83 -11.02 -3.17
N GLU A 92 -5.69 -11.58 -4.02
CA GLU A 92 -5.84 -11.14 -5.41
C GLU A 92 -6.68 -9.85 -5.54
N LYS A 93 -7.54 -9.59 -4.55
CA LYS A 93 -8.46 -8.43 -4.50
C LYS A 93 -8.64 -7.97 -3.06
N PHE A 94 -8.78 -6.66 -2.83
CA PHE A 94 -9.11 -6.16 -1.51
C PHE A 94 -10.51 -6.63 -1.05
N PRO A 95 -10.68 -6.95 0.25
CA PRO A 95 -12.00 -7.14 0.85
C PRO A 95 -12.86 -5.87 0.82
N GLU A 96 -12.23 -4.70 1.01
CA GLU A 96 -12.87 -3.39 0.92
C GLU A 96 -13.08 -3.02 -0.55
N GLN A 97 -14.34 -2.96 -0.98
CA GLN A 97 -14.70 -2.78 -2.38
C GLN A 97 -14.27 -1.42 -2.91
N ILE A 98 -14.39 -0.36 -2.10
CA ILE A 98 -14.00 0.99 -2.55
C ILE A 98 -12.50 1.06 -2.85
N LEU A 99 -11.66 0.40 -2.04
CA LEU A 99 -10.23 0.32 -2.30
C LEU A 99 -9.92 -0.47 -3.57
N GLU A 100 -10.63 -1.58 -3.82
CA GLU A 100 -10.46 -2.40 -5.02
C GLU A 100 -10.88 -1.66 -6.30
N GLU A 101 -12.04 -1.01 -6.29
CA GLU A 101 -12.58 -0.28 -7.44
C GLU A 101 -11.75 0.95 -7.81
N ASN A 102 -11.10 1.58 -6.82
CA ASN A 102 -10.26 2.75 -7.01
C ASN A 102 -8.77 2.43 -7.19
N ARG A 103 -8.40 1.17 -7.44
CA ARG A 103 -7.02 0.80 -7.76
C ARG A 103 -6.56 1.52 -9.02
N SER A 104 -5.37 2.09 -8.97
CA SER A 104 -4.80 2.86 -10.07
C SER A 104 -3.29 2.69 -10.14
N GLU A 105 -2.76 2.76 -11.36
CA GLU A 105 -1.32 2.80 -11.56
C GLU A 105 -0.74 4.16 -11.13
N PRO A 106 0.55 4.23 -10.76
CA PRO A 106 1.17 5.44 -10.23
C PRO A 106 0.92 6.70 -11.07
N GLU A 107 1.03 6.60 -12.39
CA GLU A 107 0.84 7.75 -13.29
C GLU A 107 -0.61 8.26 -13.31
N GLU A 108 -1.58 7.36 -13.26
CA GLU A 108 -3.00 7.68 -13.24
C GLU A 108 -3.37 8.30 -11.90
N PHE A 109 -2.87 7.71 -10.81
CA PHE A 109 -3.06 8.24 -9.47
C PHE A 109 -2.50 9.67 -9.35
N MET A 110 -1.29 9.93 -9.85
CA MET A 110 -0.73 11.29 -9.81
C MET A 110 -1.53 12.31 -10.62
N LYS A 111 -2.11 11.91 -11.76
CA LYS A 111 -3.03 12.78 -12.52
C LYS A 111 -4.29 13.09 -11.72
N LEU A 112 -4.84 12.10 -11.02
CA LEU A 112 -6.01 12.26 -10.16
C LEU A 112 -5.71 13.17 -8.96
N GLN A 113 -4.57 12.99 -8.30
CA GLN A 113 -4.09 13.84 -7.20
C GLN A 113 -3.97 15.30 -7.64
N LYS A 114 -3.41 15.55 -8.84
CA LYS A 114 -3.33 16.89 -9.41
C LYS A 114 -4.71 17.48 -9.67
N LYS A 115 -5.64 16.71 -10.24
CA LYS A 115 -7.01 17.15 -10.46
C LYS A 115 -7.70 17.54 -9.15
N TRP A 116 -7.57 16.75 -8.09
CA TRP A 116 -8.14 17.08 -6.78
C TRP A 116 -7.52 18.34 -6.16
N PHE A 117 -6.24 18.59 -6.42
CA PHE A 117 -5.60 19.83 -6.02
C PHE A 117 -6.21 21.04 -6.74
N GLU A 118 -6.40 20.94 -8.07
CA GLU A 118 -7.05 21.98 -8.87
C GLU A 118 -8.53 22.19 -8.48
N GLU A 119 -9.20 21.15 -8.00
CA GLU A 119 -10.58 21.20 -7.47
C GLU A 119 -10.67 21.76 -6.04
N GLY A 120 -9.54 22.05 -5.37
CA GLY A 120 -9.52 22.58 -4.00
C GLY A 120 -9.79 21.54 -2.90
N VAL A 121 -9.81 20.23 -3.23
CA VAL A 121 -10.14 19.14 -2.29
C VAL A 121 -9.28 19.18 -1.03
N TYR A 122 -7.98 19.45 -1.16
CA TYR A 122 -7.07 19.48 -0.02
C TYR A 122 -7.28 20.71 0.87
N GLU A 123 -7.73 21.84 0.32
CA GLU A 123 -8.01 23.02 1.15
C GLU A 123 -9.13 22.74 2.14
N ASP A 124 -10.16 21.99 1.72
CA ASP A 124 -11.28 21.60 2.57
C ASP A 124 -10.86 20.56 3.62
N ILE A 125 -9.94 19.65 3.28
CA ILE A 125 -9.39 18.67 4.22
C ILE A 125 -8.54 19.36 5.30
N PHE A 126 -7.68 20.32 4.92
CA PHE A 126 -6.82 21.04 5.88
C PHE A 126 -7.56 22.10 6.70
N LYS A 127 -8.69 22.63 6.22
CA LYS A 127 -9.56 23.54 6.99
C LYS A 127 -10.43 22.83 8.03
N ASN A 128 -10.69 21.53 7.85
CA ASN A 128 -11.56 20.72 8.71
C ASN A 128 -10.80 19.78 9.68
N LYS A 129 -9.47 19.87 9.75
CA LYS A 129 -8.63 19.24 10.79
C LYS A 129 -8.31 20.26 11.89
#